data_AF-A0A3C1KME0-F1
#
_entry.id   AF-A0A3C1KME0-F1
#
_cell.length_a   1.000
_cell.length_b   1.000
_cell.length_c   1.000
_cell.angle_alpha   90.00
_cell.angle_beta   90.00
_cell.angle_gamma   90.00
#
_symmetry.space_group_name_H-M   'P 1'
#
loop_
_entity.id
_entity.type
_entity.pdbx_description
1 polymer ?
#
loop_
_entity_poly.entity_id
_entity_poly.type
_entity_poly.pdbx_seq_one_letter_code
_entity_poly.pdbx_strand_id
1 'polypeptide(L)'
;KQLMDIRDGARPIPTMAGQVDDMTDQQLADIAAYYASKAVTGNQADPALVALGEKVYRAGIAERKVAACSGCHSPNGKGNSLAGYPALHGQHPEYIAAQLRAYRKGYEDPEGRTNDGDTKIMRSNAFGLSDMEIEAVASYAAGLK
;
A
#
# COMPACT_ATOMS: atom_id res chain seq x y z
N LYS A 1 -5.69 -0.27 -12.89
CA LYS A 1 -4.23 -0.20 -12.62
C LYS A 1 -3.67 -1.49 -12.04
N GLN A 2 -3.84 -1.84 -10.75
CA GLN A 2 -3.07 -2.97 -10.17
C GLN A 2 -3.24 -4.31 -10.89
N LEU A 3 -4.46 -4.67 -11.31
CA LEU A 3 -4.69 -5.89 -12.09
C LEU A 3 -4.00 -5.85 -13.47
N MET A 4 -4.00 -4.68 -14.13
CA MET A 4 -3.29 -4.47 -15.39
C MET A 4 -1.77 -4.55 -15.17
N ASP A 5 -1.24 -3.88 -14.13
CA ASP A 5 0.19 -3.95 -13.80
C ASP A 5 0.64 -5.41 -13.55
N ILE A 6 -0.23 -6.26 -12.98
CA ILE A 6 0.06 -7.67 -12.76
C ILE A 6 0.02 -8.45 -14.08
N ARG A 7 -1.04 -8.29 -14.88
CA ARG A 7 -1.17 -8.92 -16.21
C ARG A 7 0.00 -8.56 -17.12
N ASP A 8 0.38 -7.29 -17.15
CA ASP A 8 1.37 -6.74 -18.07
C ASP A 8 2.82 -6.89 -17.53
N GLY A 9 3.00 -7.58 -16.39
CA GLY A 9 4.31 -7.89 -15.81
C GLY A 9 4.98 -6.75 -15.05
N ALA A 10 4.38 -5.56 -15.00
CA ALA A 10 4.91 -4.40 -14.25
C ALA A 10 4.86 -4.60 -12.72
N ARG A 11 4.04 -5.54 -12.24
CA ARG A 11 3.99 -5.98 -10.83
C ARG A 11 3.97 -7.51 -10.77
N PRO A 12 5.14 -8.17 -10.76
CA PRO A 12 5.19 -9.63 -10.69
C PRO A 12 4.68 -10.10 -9.31
N ILE A 13 3.67 -10.97 -9.33
CA ILE A 13 3.15 -11.65 -8.13
C ILE A 13 3.02 -13.15 -8.50
N PRO A 14 3.96 -14.01 -8.05
CA PRO A 14 3.97 -15.42 -8.45
C PRO A 14 2.66 -16.16 -8.18
N THR A 15 1.95 -15.79 -7.10
CA THR A 15 0.66 -16.39 -6.74
C THR A 15 -0.51 -15.95 -7.63
N MET A 16 -0.31 -14.96 -8.50
CA MET A 16 -1.31 -14.48 -9.47
C MET A 16 -0.95 -14.79 -10.93
N ALA A 17 0.18 -15.46 -11.17
CA ALA A 17 0.59 -15.85 -12.52
C ALA A 17 -0.49 -16.74 -13.18
N GLY A 18 -0.85 -16.43 -14.43
CA GLY A 18 -1.88 -17.16 -15.18
C GLY A 18 -3.32 -16.82 -14.80
N GLN A 19 -3.57 -16.03 -13.73
CA GLN A 19 -4.93 -15.71 -13.30
C GLN A 19 -5.56 -14.57 -14.11
N VAL A 20 -4.75 -13.64 -14.60
CA VAL A 20 -5.20 -12.42 -15.28
C VAL A 20 -4.64 -12.27 -16.69
N ASP A 21 -3.76 -13.18 -17.11
CA ASP A 21 -2.92 -13.08 -18.31
C ASP A 21 -3.74 -12.91 -19.60
N ASP A 22 -4.88 -13.61 -19.71
CA ASP A 22 -5.77 -13.58 -20.88
C ASP A 22 -6.98 -12.63 -20.72
N MET A 23 -6.98 -11.76 -19.70
CA MET A 23 -8.11 -10.86 -19.45
C MET A 23 -8.01 -9.54 -20.21
N THR A 24 -9.11 -9.15 -20.84
CA THR A 24 -9.27 -7.82 -21.46
C THR A 24 -9.33 -6.71 -20.40
N ASP A 25 -9.03 -5.47 -20.80
CA ASP A 25 -9.13 -4.30 -19.91
C ASP A 25 -10.53 -4.14 -19.31
N GLN A 26 -11.58 -4.45 -20.07
CA GLN A 26 -12.96 -4.40 -19.58
C GLN A 26 -13.21 -5.44 -18.49
N GLN A 27 -12.76 -6.69 -18.66
CA GLN A 27 -12.90 -7.72 -17.63
C GLN A 27 -12.18 -7.34 -16.34
N LEU A 28 -10.98 -6.75 -16.44
CA LEU A 28 -10.24 -6.26 -15.28
C LEU A 28 -10.96 -5.09 -14.59
N ALA A 29 -11.58 -4.20 -15.37
CA ALA A 29 -12.40 -3.10 -14.84
C ALA A 29 -13.65 -3.63 -14.11
N ASP A 30 -14.32 -4.64 -14.66
CA ASP A 30 -15.50 -5.27 -14.07
C ASP A 30 -15.16 -5.96 -12.74
N ILE A 31 -14.02 -6.67 -12.68
CA ILE A 31 -13.49 -7.26 -11.43
C ILE A 31 -13.20 -6.17 -10.40
N ALA A 32 -12.57 -5.07 -10.82
CA ALA A 32 -12.28 -3.94 -9.93
C ALA A 32 -13.58 -3.33 -9.37
N ALA A 33 -14.59 -3.12 -10.22
CA ALA A 33 -15.90 -2.62 -9.81
C ALA A 33 -16.60 -3.57 -8.81
N TYR A 34 -16.53 -4.88 -9.06
CA TYR A 34 -17.08 -5.89 -8.17
C TYR A 34 -16.46 -5.83 -6.77
N TYR A 35 -15.12 -5.81 -6.65
CA TYR A 35 -14.46 -5.74 -5.34
C TYR A 35 -14.63 -4.38 -4.65
N ALA A 36 -14.68 -3.28 -5.41
CA ALA A 36 -14.96 -1.96 -4.86
C ALA A 36 -16.36 -1.84 -4.23
N SER A 37 -17.32 -2.66 -4.67
CA SER A 37 -18.68 -2.70 -4.11
C SER A 37 -18.79 -3.43 -2.77
N LYS A 38 -17.74 -4.14 -2.34
CA LYS A 38 -17.79 -4.96 -1.12
C LYS A 38 -17.60 -4.12 0.13
N ALA A 39 -18.25 -4.53 1.21
CA ALA A 39 -18.07 -3.92 2.51
C ALA A 39 -16.64 -4.17 3.00
N VAL A 40 -15.97 -3.10 3.44
CA VAL A 40 -14.66 -3.19 4.08
C VAL A 40 -14.85 -3.65 5.52
N THR A 41 -14.19 -4.73 5.90
CA THR A 41 -14.08 -5.17 7.29
C THR A 41 -12.88 -4.50 7.93
N GLY A 42 -13.07 -3.89 9.10
CA GLY A 42 -11.96 -3.28 9.84
C GLY A 42 -11.10 -4.33 10.54
N ASN A 43 -9.80 -4.08 10.62
CA ASN A 43 -8.89 -4.81 11.51
C ASN A 43 -8.73 -4.04 12.82
N GLN A 44 -8.08 -4.67 13.81
CA GLN A 44 -7.68 -3.99 15.04
C GLN A 44 -6.19 -3.69 14.99
N ALA A 45 -5.80 -2.47 15.36
CA ALA A 45 -4.41 -2.12 15.54
C ALA A 45 -3.88 -2.77 16.83
N ASP A 46 -2.62 -3.21 16.79
CA ASP A 46 -1.90 -3.69 17.97
C ASP A 46 -1.71 -2.54 18.97
N PRO A 47 -2.25 -2.65 20.20
CA PRO A 47 -2.09 -1.63 21.22
C PRO A 47 -0.63 -1.29 21.54
N ALA A 48 0.30 -2.23 21.41
CA ALA A 48 1.72 -2.00 21.68
C ALA A 48 2.40 -1.14 20.61
N LEU A 49 1.86 -1.15 19.38
CA LEU A 49 2.44 -0.44 18.24
C LEU A 49 1.70 0.85 17.89
N VAL A 50 0.48 1.05 18.41
CA VAL A 50 -0.43 2.11 17.99
C VAL A 50 0.18 3.51 18.07
N ALA A 51 0.92 3.83 19.13
CA ALA A 51 1.49 5.16 19.32
C ALA A 51 2.58 5.48 18.30
N LEU A 52 3.46 4.52 18.00
CA LEU A 52 4.49 4.68 16.98
C LEU A 52 3.84 4.73 15.58
N GLY A 53 2.91 3.83 15.31
CA GLY A 53 2.19 3.77 14.03
C GLY A 53 1.43 5.05 13.74
N GLU A 54 0.73 5.61 14.74
CA GLU A 54 0.02 6.88 14.62
C GLU A 54 0.97 8.03 14.31
N LYS A 55 2.09 8.13 15.04
CA LYS A 55 3.10 9.16 14.81
C LYS A 55 3.61 9.12 13.36
N VAL A 56 4.02 7.95 12.88
CA VAL A 56 4.51 7.79 11.51
C VAL A 56 3.39 8.10 10.51
N TYR A 57 2.18 7.61 10.73
CA TYR A 57 1.06 7.79 9.81
C TYR A 57 0.63 9.25 9.65
N ARG A 58 0.52 9.98 10.77
CA ARG A 58 -0.02 11.34 10.79
C ARG A 58 1.03 12.42 10.56
N ALA A 59 2.26 12.21 11.01
CA ALA A 59 3.32 13.22 10.96
C ALA A 59 4.44 12.89 9.98
N GLY A 60 4.62 11.62 9.64
CA GLY A 60 5.81 11.16 8.93
C GLY A 60 7.06 11.26 9.80
N ILE A 61 8.22 11.33 9.15
CA ILE A 61 9.54 11.38 9.80
C ILE A 61 10.40 12.38 9.01
N ALA A 62 10.38 13.64 9.45
CA ALA A 62 10.99 14.74 8.72
C ALA A 62 12.51 14.55 8.51
N GLU A 63 13.21 14.04 9.52
CA GLU A 63 14.65 13.83 9.51
C GLU A 63 15.09 12.83 8.44
N ARG A 64 14.19 11.88 8.09
CA ARG A 64 14.39 10.88 7.04
C ARG A 64 13.55 11.12 5.79
N LYS A 65 12.95 12.31 5.67
CA LYS A 65 12.10 12.73 4.54
C LYS A 65 10.95 11.77 4.24
N VAL A 66 10.43 11.10 5.27
CA VAL A 66 9.20 10.31 5.17
C VAL A 66 8.03 11.27 5.34
N ALA A 67 7.20 11.39 4.31
CA ALA A 67 5.99 12.21 4.36
C ALA A 67 4.93 11.54 5.25
N ALA A 68 4.02 12.35 5.80
CA ALA A 68 2.85 11.83 6.50
C ALA A 68 1.98 10.99 5.55
N CYS A 69 1.73 9.73 5.90
CA CYS A 69 0.90 8.81 5.12
C CYS A 69 -0.51 9.37 4.90
N SER A 70 -1.06 10.06 5.90
CA SER A 70 -2.38 10.68 5.85
C SER A 70 -2.54 11.74 4.76
N GLY A 71 -1.45 12.33 4.26
CA GLY A 71 -1.50 13.32 3.19
C GLY A 71 -1.99 12.77 1.86
N CYS A 72 -1.72 11.49 1.58
CA CYS A 72 -2.15 10.80 0.36
C CYS A 72 -3.22 9.73 0.65
N HIS A 73 -3.10 9.02 1.77
CA HIS A 73 -4.00 7.93 2.14
C HIS A 73 -5.20 8.36 2.98
N SER A 74 -5.39 9.68 3.16
CA SER A 74 -6.38 10.31 4.03
C SER A 74 -6.15 10.06 5.53
N PRO A 75 -6.55 10.95 6.46
CA PRO A 75 -6.36 10.75 7.90
C PRO A 75 -7.01 9.48 8.47
N ASN A 76 -8.00 8.94 7.78
CA ASN A 76 -8.72 7.73 8.13
C ASN A 76 -8.41 6.53 7.24
N GLY A 77 -7.38 6.61 6.40
CA GLY A 77 -6.97 5.49 5.56
C GLY A 77 -7.86 5.22 4.34
N LYS A 78 -8.85 6.06 4.02
CA LYS A 78 -9.74 5.85 2.86
C LYS A 78 -9.09 6.04 1.49
N GLY A 79 -7.85 6.54 1.45
CA GLY A 79 -7.19 6.87 0.19
C GLY A 79 -7.85 8.06 -0.52
N ASN A 80 -7.51 8.20 -1.79
CA ASN A 80 -8.09 9.14 -2.73
C ASN A 80 -8.06 8.49 -4.12
N SER A 81 -9.18 7.88 -4.51
CA SER A 81 -9.28 7.10 -5.75
C SER A 81 -9.08 7.95 -7.00
N LEU A 82 -9.53 9.21 -7.00
CA LEU A 82 -9.35 10.15 -8.12
C LEU A 82 -7.87 10.49 -8.36
N ALA A 83 -7.07 10.50 -7.29
CA ALA A 83 -5.62 10.70 -7.36
C ALA A 83 -4.82 9.38 -7.45
N GLY A 84 -5.49 8.22 -7.47
CA GLY A 84 -4.85 6.91 -7.52
C GLY A 84 -4.22 6.44 -6.20
N TYR A 85 -4.51 7.10 -5.07
CA TYR A 85 -4.01 6.69 -3.75
C TYR A 85 -4.94 5.64 -3.13
N PRO A 86 -4.45 4.41 -2.86
CA PRO A 86 -5.30 3.32 -2.39
C PRO A 86 -5.75 3.52 -0.95
N ALA A 87 -6.90 2.94 -0.61
CA ALA A 87 -7.32 2.76 0.76
C ALA A 87 -6.37 1.81 1.50
N LEU A 88 -6.07 2.13 2.76
CA LEU A 88 -5.30 1.31 3.70
C LEU A 88 -6.15 0.80 4.86
N HIS A 89 -7.26 1.48 5.18
CA HIS A 89 -8.16 1.05 6.25
C HIS A 89 -8.76 -0.33 5.95
N GLY A 90 -8.84 -1.20 6.96
CA GLY A 90 -9.37 -2.55 6.81
C GLY A 90 -8.50 -3.53 6.01
N GLN A 91 -7.34 -3.09 5.51
CA GLN A 91 -6.35 -3.99 4.91
C GLN A 91 -5.61 -4.77 6.01
N HIS A 92 -5.12 -5.97 5.70
CA HIS A 92 -4.34 -6.77 6.63
C HIS A 92 -2.99 -6.10 6.93
N PRO A 93 -2.59 -5.99 8.21
CA PRO A 93 -1.35 -5.32 8.58
C PRO A 93 -0.13 -6.02 7.95
N GLU A 94 -0.12 -7.35 7.89
CA GLU A 94 0.95 -8.12 7.27
C GLU A 94 1.10 -7.80 5.78
N TYR A 95 -0.03 -7.59 5.09
CA TYR A 95 -0.01 -7.19 3.69
C TYR A 95 0.56 -5.77 3.52
N ILE A 96 0.12 -4.80 4.34
CA ILE A 96 0.66 -3.42 4.30
C ILE A 96 2.18 -3.44 4.55
N ALA A 97 2.62 -4.16 5.59
CA ALA A 97 4.02 -4.30 5.93
C ALA A 97 4.83 -4.95 4.79
N ALA A 98 4.29 -6.01 4.17
CA ALA A 98 4.90 -6.64 3.01
C ALA A 98 5.01 -5.70 1.80
N GLN A 99 3.99 -4.86 1.54
CA GLN A 99 4.06 -3.89 0.44
C GLN A 99 5.10 -2.79 0.72
N LEU A 100 5.18 -2.29 1.96
CA LEU A 100 6.19 -1.30 2.35
C LEU A 100 7.60 -1.87 2.19
N ARG A 101 7.85 -3.10 2.64
CA ARG A 101 9.15 -3.78 2.43
C ARG A 101 9.47 -3.97 0.96
N ALA A 102 8.48 -4.36 0.15
CA ALA A 102 8.66 -4.55 -1.29
C ALA A 102 9.01 -3.22 -1.98
N TYR A 103 8.35 -2.11 -1.62
CA TYR A 103 8.70 -0.78 -2.12
C TYR A 103 10.07 -0.31 -1.62
N ARG A 104 10.42 -0.57 -0.35
CA ARG A 104 11.74 -0.27 0.20
C ARG A 104 12.84 -0.99 -0.59
N LYS A 105 12.69 -2.30 -0.84
CA LYS A 105 13.60 -3.05 -1.74
C LYS A 105 13.63 -2.39 -3.13
N GLY A 106 12.46 -2.06 -3.68
CA GLY A 106 12.29 -1.43 -4.99
C GLY A 106 12.98 -0.07 -5.17
N TYR A 107 13.36 0.59 -4.08
CA TYR A 107 14.10 1.86 -4.13
C TYR A 107 15.53 1.67 -4.62
N GLU A 108 16.18 0.59 -4.19
CA GLU A 108 17.58 0.27 -4.51
C GLU A 108 17.71 -0.83 -5.57
N ASP A 109 16.77 -1.78 -5.57
CA ASP A 109 16.81 -2.99 -6.39
C ASP A 109 15.50 -3.14 -7.19
N PRO A 110 15.57 -3.17 -8.54
CA PRO A 110 14.39 -3.32 -9.40
C PRO A 110 13.67 -4.67 -9.25
N GLU A 111 14.27 -5.68 -8.60
CA GLU A 111 13.55 -6.90 -8.20
C GLU A 111 12.52 -6.67 -7.09
N GLY A 112 12.60 -5.53 -6.41
CA GLY A 112 11.54 -5.06 -5.51
C GLY A 112 10.33 -4.51 -6.27
N ARG A 113 9.39 -3.91 -5.53
CA ARG A 113 8.19 -3.33 -6.13
C ARG A 113 8.47 -1.93 -6.66
N THR A 114 8.27 -1.72 -7.96
CA THR A 114 8.62 -0.46 -8.67
C THR A 114 7.45 0.19 -9.43
N ASN A 115 6.24 -0.37 -9.33
CA ASN A 115 5.06 0.09 -10.08
C ASN A 115 4.38 1.37 -9.54
N ASP A 116 5.13 2.24 -8.84
CA ASP A 116 4.68 3.54 -8.33
C ASP A 116 5.10 4.74 -9.21
N GLY A 117 5.59 4.46 -10.44
CA GLY A 117 5.94 5.46 -11.44
C GLY A 117 7.30 6.13 -11.21
N ASP A 118 7.63 7.09 -12.07
CA ASP A 118 8.95 7.74 -12.10
C ASP A 118 9.21 8.65 -10.90
N THR A 119 8.15 9.10 -10.23
CA THR A 119 8.23 9.92 -9.00
C THR A 119 8.61 9.10 -7.77
N LYS A 120 8.52 7.76 -7.83
CA LYS A 120 8.96 6.82 -6.79
C LYS A 120 8.39 7.14 -5.41
N ILE A 121 7.14 7.61 -5.33
CA ILE A 121 6.55 8.13 -4.09
C ILE A 121 6.61 7.08 -2.97
N MET A 122 6.14 5.86 -3.25
CA MET A 122 6.09 4.81 -2.24
C MET A 122 7.46 4.24 -1.95
N ARG A 123 8.31 4.08 -2.97
CA ARG A 123 9.69 3.62 -2.77
C ARG A 123 10.48 4.59 -1.89
N SER A 124 10.40 5.89 -2.14
CA SER A 124 11.12 6.91 -1.37
C SER A 124 10.64 7.00 0.07
N ASN A 125 9.32 6.94 0.31
CA ASN A 125 8.77 6.94 1.66
C ASN A 125 9.14 5.66 2.42
N ALA A 126 9.00 4.49 1.78
CA ALA A 126 9.31 3.22 2.41
C ALA A 126 10.81 3.06 2.71
N PHE A 127 11.69 3.63 1.88
CA PHE A 127 13.14 3.62 2.08
C PHE A 127 13.56 4.30 3.39
N GLY A 128 12.87 5.37 3.77
CA GLY A 128 13.13 6.07 5.02
C GLY A 128 12.63 5.37 6.27
N LEU A 129 11.93 4.22 6.19
CA LEU A 129 11.35 3.52 7.35
C LEU A 129 12.21 2.36 7.86
N SER A 130 12.31 2.24 9.18
CA SER A 130 12.83 1.04 9.85
C SER A 130 11.80 -0.09 9.86
N ASP A 131 12.23 -1.32 10.17
CA ASP A 131 11.31 -2.46 10.27
C ASP A 131 10.24 -2.28 11.34
N MET A 132 10.61 -1.74 12.50
CA MET A 132 9.66 -1.47 13.58
C MET A 132 8.62 -0.43 13.18
N GLU A 133 9.01 0.58 12.40
CA GLU A 133 8.07 1.59 11.90
C GLU A 133 7.16 1.06 10.80
N ILE A 134 7.66 0.17 9.93
CA ILE A 134 6.85 -0.53 8.94
C ILE A 134 5.76 -1.36 9.65
N GLU A 135 6.14 -2.15 10.65
CA GLU A 135 5.16 -2.95 11.41
C GLU A 135 4.16 -2.05 12.14
N ALA A 136 4.64 -1.00 12.80
CA ALA A 136 3.77 -0.11 13.55
C ALA A 136 2.79 0.67 12.66
N VAL A 137 3.26 1.25 11.54
CA VAL A 137 2.39 2.00 10.63
C VAL A 137 1.42 1.07 9.90
N ALA A 138 1.83 -0.16 9.59
CA ALA A 138 0.95 -1.16 9.00
C ALA A 138 -0.18 -1.56 9.95
N SER A 139 0.16 -1.88 11.20
CA SER A 139 -0.80 -2.19 12.27
C SER A 139 -1.78 -1.03 12.51
N TYR A 140 -1.27 0.19 12.62
CA TYR A 140 -2.10 1.38 12.81
C TYR A 140 -3.03 1.64 11.62
N ALA A 141 -2.51 1.63 10.39
CA ALA A 141 -3.29 1.91 9.18
C ALA A 141 -4.41 0.89 8.95
N ALA A 142 -4.15 -0.39 9.24
CA ALA A 142 -5.13 -1.47 9.19
C ALA A 142 -6.32 -1.24 10.14
N GLY A 143 -6.06 -0.61 11.30
CA GLY A 143 -7.05 -0.31 12.34
C GLY A 143 -7.90 0.95 12.12
N LEU A 144 -7.64 1.73 11.06
CA LEU A 144 -8.40 2.94 10.72
C LEU A 144 -9.82 2.63 10.21
N LYS A 145 -10.69 3.65 10.14
CA LYS A 145 -12.12 3.53 9.78
C LYS A 145 -12.63 4.67 8.89
#